data_AF-A0A974QG84-F1
#
_entry.id   AF-A0A974QG84-F1
#
_cell.length_a   1.000
_cell.length_b   1.000
_cell.length_c   1.000
_cell.angle_alpha   90.00
_cell.angle_beta   90.00
_cell.angle_gamma   90.00
#
_symmetry.space_group_name_H-M   'P 1'
#
loop_
_entity.id
_entity.type
_entity.pdbx_description
1 polymer ?
#
loop_
_entity_poly.entity_id
_entity_poly.type
_entity_poly.pdbx_seq_one_letter_code
_entity_poly.pdbx_strand_id
1 'polypeptide(L)'
;MKSKNIIIFVEGETERHLLNSMKMEGMIRYSKILKVNFWQDDIVKIIPFLSDARAIILIIFDTDCIEVKTEKRFKNNLKNLEKRGYRFHLLQQTRNFEDELIYSCCITQGKLISHFCNEYLSKNEFKSKFLSCGNPVSKLKKINFSGKRLWARDLINELNEFSKYKGSYNNLFIKE
;
A
#
# COMPACT_ATOMS: atom_id res chain seq x y z
N MET A 1 -2.42 -21.75 -16.43
CA MET A 1 -2.20 -21.39 -15.00
C MET A 1 -3.24 -20.35 -14.59
N LYS A 2 -4.15 -20.66 -13.66
CA LYS A 2 -5.08 -19.66 -13.11
C LYS A 2 -4.26 -18.53 -12.47
N SER A 3 -4.51 -17.28 -12.86
CA SER A 3 -3.91 -16.11 -12.20
C SER A 3 -4.28 -16.12 -10.71
N LYS A 4 -3.29 -15.96 -9.82
CA LYS A 4 -3.55 -15.81 -8.38
C LYS A 4 -4.56 -14.67 -8.19
N ASN A 5 -5.68 -14.95 -7.52
CA ASN A 5 -6.68 -13.94 -7.20
C ASN A 5 -6.10 -13.05 -6.09
N ILE A 6 -5.82 -11.78 -6.39
CA ILE A 6 -5.22 -10.82 -5.45
C ILE A 6 -6.20 -9.69 -5.20
N ILE A 7 -6.50 -9.45 -3.92
CA ILE A 7 -7.33 -8.34 -3.44
C ILE A 7 -6.42 -7.40 -2.65
N ILE A 8 -6.44 -6.12 -2.98
CA ILE A 8 -5.64 -5.11 -2.28
C ILE A 8 -6.54 -4.21 -1.46
N PHE A 9 -6.22 -4.05 -0.18
CA PHE A 9 -6.79 -3.04 0.70
C PHE A 9 -5.88 -1.83 0.77
N VAL A 10 -6.49 -0.65 0.60
CA VAL A 10 -5.82 0.65 0.66
C VAL A 10 -6.61 1.61 1.53
N GLU A 11 -5.92 2.57 2.14
CA GLU A 11 -6.55 3.59 2.97
C GLU A 11 -7.16 4.72 2.14
N GLY A 12 -6.52 5.10 1.02
CA GLY A 12 -6.86 6.28 0.25
C GLY A 12 -6.86 6.10 -1.27
N GLU A 13 -7.14 7.21 -1.95
CA GLU A 13 -7.13 7.27 -3.41
C GLU A 13 -5.71 7.33 -3.98
N THR A 14 -4.74 7.82 -3.22
CA THR A 14 -3.33 7.93 -3.64
C THR A 14 -2.72 6.57 -3.91
N GLU A 15 -2.93 5.61 -3.02
CA GLU A 15 -2.45 4.24 -3.17
C GLU A 15 -3.19 3.56 -4.32
N ARG A 16 -4.53 3.73 -4.41
CA ARG A 16 -5.34 3.17 -5.50
C ARG A 16 -4.83 3.65 -6.86
N HIS A 17 -4.54 4.94 -6.97
CA HIS A 17 -4.04 5.56 -8.21
C HIS A 17 -2.65 5.05 -8.59
N LEU A 18 -1.73 4.97 -7.62
CA LEU A 18 -0.41 4.38 -7.82
C LEU A 18 -0.52 2.92 -8.31
N LEU A 19 -1.32 2.09 -7.65
CA LEU A 19 -1.49 0.68 -8.00
C LEU A 19 -2.11 0.49 -9.40
N ASN A 20 -3.11 1.30 -9.76
CA ASN A 20 -3.67 1.28 -11.12
C ASN A 20 -2.60 1.59 -12.16
N SER A 21 -1.79 2.63 -11.92
CA SER A 21 -0.68 3.03 -12.79
C SER A 21 0.41 1.94 -12.86
N MET A 22 0.75 1.28 -11.74
CA MET A 22 1.67 0.14 -11.72
C MET A 22 1.13 -1.06 -12.50
N LYS A 23 -0.19 -1.32 -12.44
CA LYS A 23 -0.84 -2.38 -13.21
C LYS A 23 -0.81 -2.08 -14.70
N MET A 24 -1.07 -0.82 -15.10
CA MET A 24 -0.95 -0.38 -16.50
C MET A 24 0.47 -0.56 -17.04
N GLU A 25 1.47 -0.26 -16.23
CA GLU A 25 2.90 -0.44 -16.57
C GLU A 25 3.38 -1.90 -16.49
N GLY A 26 2.48 -2.86 -16.23
CA GLY A 26 2.79 -4.29 -16.14
C GLY A 26 3.62 -4.70 -14.91
N MET A 27 3.79 -3.80 -13.93
CA MET A 27 4.60 -4.03 -12.74
C MET A 27 3.90 -4.95 -11.73
N ILE A 28 2.57 -4.86 -11.63
CA ILE A 28 1.77 -5.66 -10.70
C ILE A 28 0.54 -6.24 -11.38
N ARG A 29 -0.06 -7.24 -10.74
CA ARG A 29 -1.37 -7.79 -11.13
C ARG A 29 -2.24 -7.94 -9.89
N TYR A 30 -3.48 -7.50 -9.98
CA TYR A 30 -4.50 -7.73 -8.97
C TYR A 30 -5.89 -7.82 -9.61
N SER A 31 -6.79 -8.49 -8.89
CA SER A 31 -8.19 -8.66 -9.28
C SER A 31 -9.03 -7.46 -8.86
N LYS A 32 -8.87 -6.99 -7.61
CA LYS A 32 -9.68 -5.92 -7.03
C LYS A 32 -8.88 -5.06 -6.06
N ILE A 33 -9.20 -3.77 -6.00
CA ILE A 33 -8.81 -2.86 -4.91
C ILE A 33 -10.07 -2.50 -4.13
N LEU A 34 -9.97 -2.51 -2.81
CA LEU A 34 -11.02 -2.09 -1.89
C LEU A 34 -10.44 -1.05 -0.93
N LYS A 35 -11.18 0.04 -0.70
CA LYS A 35 -10.79 1.07 0.25
C LYS A 35 -11.20 0.62 1.65
N VAL A 36 -10.22 0.26 2.48
CA VAL A 36 -10.40 -0.26 3.85
C VAL A 36 -9.22 0.20 4.68
N ASN A 37 -9.47 1.05 5.67
CA ASN A 37 -8.46 1.48 6.62
C ASN A 37 -8.45 0.55 7.83
N PHE A 38 -7.40 -0.27 7.99
CA PHE A 38 -7.34 -1.26 9.06
C PHE A 38 -7.23 -0.66 10.47
N TRP A 39 -6.82 0.60 10.59
CA TRP A 39 -6.81 1.34 11.85
C TRP A 39 -8.21 1.78 12.30
N GLN A 40 -9.14 1.94 11.36
CA GLN A 40 -10.47 2.53 11.61
C GLN A 40 -11.62 1.56 11.35
N ASP A 41 -11.53 0.72 10.33
CA ASP A 41 -12.59 -0.17 9.88
C ASP A 41 -12.54 -1.53 10.59
N ASP A 42 -13.69 -2.18 10.70
CA ASP A 42 -13.79 -3.56 11.18
C ASP A 42 -13.89 -4.52 9.97
N ILE A 43 -12.85 -5.33 9.78
CA ILE A 43 -12.75 -6.22 8.63
C ILE A 43 -13.85 -7.30 8.64
N VAL A 44 -14.41 -7.63 9.80
CA VAL A 44 -15.48 -8.63 9.92
C VAL A 44 -16.72 -8.24 9.12
N LYS A 45 -16.99 -6.94 8.98
CA LYS A 45 -18.09 -6.43 8.15
C LYS A 45 -17.82 -6.57 6.65
N ILE A 46 -16.56 -6.70 6.25
CA ILE A 46 -16.12 -6.70 4.85
C ILE A 46 -15.89 -8.13 4.34
N ILE A 47 -15.44 -9.03 5.23
CA ILE A 47 -15.17 -10.45 4.92
C ILE A 47 -16.30 -11.13 4.12
N PRO A 48 -17.60 -10.96 4.45
CA PRO A 48 -18.68 -11.61 3.70
C PRO A 48 -18.72 -11.22 2.21
N PHE A 49 -18.15 -10.06 1.84
CA PHE A 49 -18.09 -9.57 0.47
C PHE A 49 -16.81 -9.99 -0.26
N LEU A 50 -15.90 -10.70 0.40
CA LEU A 50 -14.74 -11.32 -0.24
C LEU A 50 -15.18 -12.61 -0.92
N SER A 51 -15.29 -12.56 -2.25
CA SER A 51 -15.88 -13.63 -3.07
C SER A 51 -15.07 -14.93 -3.15
N ASP A 52 -13.83 -14.95 -2.67
CA ASP A 52 -12.95 -16.11 -2.75
C ASP A 52 -12.03 -16.18 -1.54
N ALA A 53 -12.28 -17.14 -0.64
CA ALA A 53 -11.45 -17.39 0.53
C ALA A 53 -10.01 -17.80 0.19
N ARG A 54 -9.73 -18.18 -1.08
CA ARG A 54 -8.38 -18.50 -1.56
C ARG A 54 -7.64 -17.28 -2.10
N ALA A 55 -8.27 -16.11 -2.14
CA ALA A 55 -7.60 -14.88 -2.57
C ALA A 55 -6.44 -14.54 -1.62
N ILE A 56 -5.38 -13.98 -2.20
CA ILE A 56 -4.30 -13.38 -1.43
C ILE A 56 -4.67 -11.92 -1.18
N ILE A 57 -4.74 -11.55 0.09
CA ILE A 57 -5.06 -10.19 0.51
C ILE A 57 -3.76 -9.41 0.73
N LEU A 58 -3.62 -8.26 0.09
CA LEU A 58 -2.50 -7.34 0.34
C LEU A 58 -3.04 -6.13 1.08
N ILE A 59 -2.50 -5.84 2.26
CA ILE A 59 -2.96 -4.74 3.12
C ILE A 59 -1.90 -3.65 3.07
N ILE A 60 -2.21 -2.54 2.39
CA ILE A 60 -1.36 -1.36 2.35
C ILE A 60 -1.88 -0.37 3.39
N PHE A 61 -0.99 0.08 4.26
CA PHE A 61 -1.32 0.97 5.36
C PHE A 61 -0.13 1.88 5.66
N ASP A 62 -0.41 3.08 6.14
CA ASP A 62 0.59 3.98 6.69
C ASP A 62 0.63 3.97 8.23
N THR A 63 1.52 4.79 8.81
CA THR A 63 1.81 4.75 10.24
C THR A 63 1.82 6.15 10.87
N ASP A 64 1.14 7.13 10.27
CA ASP A 64 1.20 8.53 10.75
C ASP A 64 0.42 8.77 12.04
N CYS A 65 -0.64 7.99 12.29
CA CYS A 65 -1.53 8.15 13.45
C CYS A 65 -1.84 6.81 14.12
N ILE A 66 -0.93 6.33 14.97
CA ILE A 66 -1.14 5.11 15.76
C ILE A 66 -1.44 5.49 17.21
N GLU A 67 -2.68 5.22 17.61
CA GLU A 67 -3.14 5.33 18.99
C GLU A 67 -3.42 3.93 19.53
N VAL A 68 -3.38 3.74 20.85
CA VAL A 68 -3.61 2.42 21.49
C VAL A 68 -4.92 1.76 21.03
N LYS A 69 -5.98 2.55 20.82
CA LYS A 69 -7.29 2.04 20.37
C LYS A 69 -7.26 1.59 18.91
N THR A 70 -6.60 2.35 18.03
CA THR A 70 -6.49 2.00 16.61
C THR A 70 -5.56 0.81 16.40
N GLU A 71 -4.49 0.70 17.19
CA GLU A 71 -3.60 -0.47 17.22
C GLU A 71 -4.35 -1.76 17.56
N LYS A 72 -5.13 -1.76 18.66
CA LYS A 72 -5.93 -2.93 19.05
C LYS A 72 -6.89 -3.36 17.95
N ARG A 73 -7.50 -2.40 17.23
CA ARG A 73 -8.39 -2.68 16.11
C ARG A 73 -7.64 -3.34 14.96
N PHE A 74 -6.51 -2.76 14.55
CA PHE A 74 -5.68 -3.30 13.48
C PHE A 74 -5.28 -4.75 13.78
N LYS A 75 -4.77 -5.01 14.98
CA LYS A 75 -4.39 -6.36 15.43
C LYS A 75 -5.57 -7.33 15.43
N ASN A 76 -6.75 -6.88 15.88
CA ASN A 76 -7.95 -7.70 15.87
C ASN A 76 -8.40 -8.03 14.43
N ASN A 77 -8.28 -7.09 13.50
CA ASN A 77 -8.56 -7.33 12.08
C ASN A 77 -7.63 -8.41 11.51
N LEU A 78 -6.33 -8.35 11.78
CA LEU A 78 -5.38 -9.38 11.35
C LEU A 78 -5.70 -10.75 11.96
N LYS A 79 -5.96 -10.81 13.27
CA LYS A 79 -6.36 -12.06 13.96
C LYS A 79 -7.65 -12.63 13.37
N ASN A 80 -8.60 -11.79 12.94
CA ASN A 80 -9.83 -12.24 12.30
C ASN A 80 -9.61 -12.85 10.91
N LEU A 81 -8.66 -12.31 10.13
CA LEU A 81 -8.26 -12.89 8.85
C LEU A 81 -7.55 -14.23 9.04
N GLU A 82 -6.60 -14.29 9.98
CA GLU A 82 -5.83 -15.51 10.32
C GLU A 82 -6.76 -16.63 10.79
N LYS A 83 -7.66 -16.35 11.75
CA LYS A 83 -8.64 -17.33 12.26
C LYS A 83 -9.54 -17.91 11.17
N ARG A 84 -9.79 -17.16 10.09
CA ARG A 84 -10.63 -17.58 8.96
C ARG A 84 -9.82 -18.22 7.82
N GLY A 85 -8.51 -18.38 7.99
CA GLY A 85 -7.64 -19.05 7.02
C GLY A 85 -7.31 -18.20 5.79
N TYR A 86 -7.53 -16.88 5.82
CA TYR A 86 -7.13 -16.01 4.72
C TYR A 86 -5.61 -15.90 4.62
N ARG A 87 -5.08 -15.92 3.41
CA ARG A 87 -3.67 -15.61 3.14
C ARG A 87 -3.54 -14.10 2.94
N PHE A 88 -2.73 -13.44 3.77
CA PHE A 88 -2.53 -12.01 3.65
C PHE A 88 -1.08 -11.57 3.84
N HIS A 89 -0.75 -10.39 3.30
CA HIS A 89 0.54 -9.74 3.49
C HIS A 89 0.37 -8.28 3.88
N LEU A 90 1.28 -7.81 4.72
CA LEU A 90 1.34 -6.45 5.23
C LEU A 90 2.36 -5.64 4.43
N LEU A 91 1.91 -4.52 3.86
CA LEU A 91 2.68 -3.61 3.01
C LEU A 91 2.70 -2.22 3.63
N GLN A 92 3.61 -2.02 4.57
CA GLN A 92 3.70 -0.79 5.36
C GLN A 92 4.31 0.35 4.55
N GLN A 93 3.71 1.53 4.68
CA GLN A 93 4.27 2.82 4.28
C GLN A 93 4.74 3.54 5.55
N THR A 94 6.06 3.69 5.75
CA THR A 94 6.55 4.33 6.97
C THR A 94 6.16 5.80 6.98
N ARG A 95 5.43 6.20 8.03
CA ARG A 95 4.73 7.49 8.19
C ARG A 95 3.57 7.65 7.22
N ASN A 96 3.82 7.87 5.93
CA ASN A 96 2.77 8.19 4.96
C ASN A 96 3.17 7.74 3.54
N PHE A 97 2.22 7.90 2.61
CA PHE A 97 2.39 7.65 1.19
C PHE A 97 3.61 8.37 0.56
N GLU A 98 3.78 9.66 0.85
CA GLU A 98 4.86 10.48 0.29
C GLU A 98 6.24 9.99 0.74
N ASP A 99 6.37 9.67 2.03
CA ASP A 99 7.60 9.14 2.62
C ASP A 99 7.97 7.77 2.00
N GLU A 100 6.98 6.96 1.60
CA GLU A 100 7.22 5.73 0.83
C GLU A 100 7.69 6.03 -0.60
N LEU A 101 7.11 7.03 -1.28
CA LEU A 101 7.57 7.43 -2.61
C LEU A 101 9.00 7.99 -2.59
N ILE A 102 9.32 8.84 -1.62
CA ILE A 102 10.67 9.38 -1.38
C ILE A 102 11.68 8.24 -1.23
N TYR A 103 11.35 7.25 -0.40
CA TYR A 103 12.20 6.07 -0.19
C TYR A 103 12.36 5.25 -1.48
N SER A 104 11.25 4.96 -2.17
CA SER A 104 11.26 4.15 -3.40
C SER A 104 12.01 4.80 -4.56
N CYS A 105 12.05 6.13 -4.60
CA CYS A 105 12.75 6.93 -5.60
C CYS A 105 14.19 7.30 -5.19
N CYS A 106 14.56 7.13 -3.92
CA CYS A 106 15.85 7.59 -3.38
C CYS A 106 16.07 9.11 -3.53
N ILE A 107 15.04 9.91 -3.30
CA ILE A 107 15.09 11.38 -3.47
C ILE A 107 14.70 12.11 -2.20
N THR A 108 14.79 13.45 -2.20
CA THR A 108 14.27 14.29 -1.12
C THR A 108 12.80 14.63 -1.34
N GLN A 109 12.10 15.03 -0.28
CA GLN A 109 10.71 15.54 -0.38
C GLN A 109 10.60 16.71 -1.35
N GLY A 110 11.53 17.67 -1.31
CA GLY A 110 11.53 18.81 -2.23
C GLY A 110 11.63 18.39 -3.69
N LYS A 111 12.43 17.36 -4.01
CA LYS A 111 12.52 16.82 -5.37
C LYS A 111 11.24 16.08 -5.79
N LEU A 112 10.59 15.34 -4.87
CA LEU A 112 9.30 14.71 -5.16
C LEU A 112 8.23 15.76 -5.47
N ILE A 113 8.11 16.78 -4.60
CA ILE A 113 7.11 17.84 -4.73
C ILE A 113 7.34 18.63 -6.02
N SER A 114 8.55 19.17 -6.25
CA SER A 114 8.86 19.94 -7.47
C SER A 114 8.70 19.15 -8.78
N HIS A 115 8.79 17.82 -8.72
CA HIS A 115 8.54 16.98 -9.90
C HIS A 115 7.05 16.90 -10.24
N PHE A 116 6.17 16.93 -9.24
CA PHE A 116 4.72 16.88 -9.41
C PHE A 116 4.06 18.26 -9.49
N CYS A 117 4.67 19.24 -8.85
CA CYS A 117 4.16 20.59 -8.62
C CYS A 117 5.17 21.60 -9.16
N ASN A 118 4.73 22.63 -9.87
CA ASN A 118 5.63 23.64 -10.45
C ASN A 118 6.16 24.67 -9.42
N GLU A 119 5.72 24.62 -8.15
CA GLU A 119 6.04 25.60 -7.10
C GLU A 119 6.25 24.92 -5.73
N TYR A 120 6.74 25.66 -4.71
CA TYR A 120 6.88 25.19 -3.33
C TYR A 120 5.49 24.95 -2.71
N LEU A 121 5.00 23.71 -2.81
CA LEU A 121 3.66 23.35 -2.39
C LEU A 121 3.62 22.45 -1.13
N SER A 122 2.48 22.49 -0.46
CA SER A 122 2.14 21.69 0.71
C SER A 122 1.93 20.19 0.36
N LYS A 123 1.91 19.30 1.37
CA LYS A 123 1.61 17.86 1.17
C LYS A 123 0.23 17.62 0.53
N ASN A 124 -0.76 18.43 0.87
CA ASN A 124 -2.13 18.28 0.34
C ASN A 124 -2.20 18.56 -1.16
N GLU A 125 -1.48 19.57 -1.62
CA GLU A 125 -1.43 19.91 -3.05
C GLU A 125 -0.67 18.85 -3.85
N PHE A 126 0.39 18.27 -3.27
CA PHE A 126 1.06 17.12 -3.87
C PHE A 126 0.06 15.98 -4.15
N LYS A 127 -0.75 15.57 -3.16
CA LYS A 127 -1.73 14.48 -3.37
C LYS A 127 -2.73 14.81 -4.49
N SER A 128 -3.22 16.04 -4.55
CA SER A 128 -4.11 16.49 -5.62
C SER A 128 -3.45 16.43 -7.01
N LYS A 129 -2.21 16.92 -7.13
CA LYS A 129 -1.42 16.83 -8.38
C LYS A 129 -1.04 15.40 -8.76
N PHE A 130 -0.80 14.55 -7.76
CA PHE A 130 -0.55 13.13 -7.97
C PHE A 130 -1.78 12.42 -8.55
N LEU A 131 -2.97 12.64 -7.97
CA LEU A 131 -4.23 12.04 -8.42
C LEU A 131 -4.67 12.51 -9.81
N SER A 132 -4.38 13.76 -10.16
CA SER A 132 -4.65 14.32 -11.49
C SER A 132 -3.62 13.89 -12.55
N CYS A 133 -2.48 13.32 -12.15
CA CYS A 133 -1.49 12.81 -13.08
C CYS A 133 -2.02 11.54 -13.75
N GLY A 134 -2.17 11.52 -15.08
CA GLY A 134 -2.73 10.35 -15.77
C GLY A 134 -1.93 9.05 -15.59
N ASN A 135 -0.60 9.13 -15.53
CA ASN A 135 0.27 7.98 -15.28
C ASN A 135 1.42 8.36 -14.32
N PRO A 136 1.18 8.35 -13.00
CA PRO A 136 2.18 8.74 -12.02
C PRO A 136 3.41 7.85 -12.03
N VAL A 137 3.31 6.54 -12.31
CA VAL A 137 4.48 5.64 -12.37
C VAL A 137 5.43 6.03 -13.49
N SER A 138 4.92 6.28 -14.71
CA SER A 138 5.74 6.79 -15.82
C SER A 138 6.46 8.10 -15.45
N LYS A 139 5.78 8.98 -14.70
CA LYS A 139 6.39 10.24 -14.22
C LYS A 139 7.44 9.98 -13.14
N LEU A 140 7.16 9.11 -12.18
CA LEU A 140 8.06 8.69 -11.09
C LEU A 140 9.33 7.99 -11.60
N LYS A 141 9.24 7.20 -12.68
CA LYS A 141 10.41 6.57 -13.32
C LYS A 141 11.48 7.59 -13.75
N LYS A 142 11.08 8.82 -14.12
CA LYS A 142 12.02 9.92 -14.45
C LYS A 142 12.84 10.42 -13.25
N ILE A 143 12.40 10.09 -12.04
CA ILE A 143 13.08 10.42 -10.78
C ILE A 143 13.47 9.15 -10.01
N ASN A 144 13.90 8.11 -10.74
CA ASN A 144 14.49 6.88 -10.21
C ASN A 144 13.56 5.98 -9.38
N PHE A 145 12.25 6.03 -9.64
CA PHE A 145 11.31 5.14 -8.98
C PHE A 145 11.66 3.66 -9.20
N SER A 146 11.80 2.95 -8.09
CA SER A 146 12.09 1.52 -8.07
C SER A 146 11.00 0.78 -7.31
N GLY A 147 10.22 -0.03 -8.02
CA GLY A 147 9.27 -0.96 -7.40
C GLY A 147 9.95 -1.87 -6.37
N LYS A 148 11.23 -2.25 -6.59
CA LYS A 148 11.98 -3.11 -5.67
C LYS A 148 12.16 -2.54 -4.26
N ARG A 149 11.99 -1.23 -4.10
CA ARG A 149 12.10 -0.53 -2.82
C ARG A 149 10.73 -0.32 -2.15
N LEU A 150 9.63 -0.50 -2.87
CA LEU A 150 8.30 -0.36 -2.29
C LEU A 150 8.04 -1.42 -1.21
N TRP A 151 7.62 -0.92 -0.05
CA TRP A 151 7.29 -1.70 1.15
C TRP A 151 8.46 -2.59 1.60
N ALA A 152 9.69 -2.20 1.28
CA ALA A 152 10.88 -3.00 1.63
C ALA A 152 11.27 -2.83 3.11
N ARG A 153 10.87 -1.71 3.72
CA ARG A 153 11.15 -1.39 5.14
C ARG A 153 10.43 -2.35 6.09
N ASP A 154 10.94 -2.42 7.32
CA ASP A 154 10.36 -3.29 8.33
C ASP A 154 9.06 -2.74 8.90
N LEU A 155 8.25 -3.65 9.44
CA LEU A 155 7.05 -3.27 10.15
C LEU A 155 7.42 -2.47 11.41
N ILE A 156 6.53 -1.59 11.82
CA ILE A 156 6.61 -0.92 13.12
C ILE A 156 6.57 -1.93 14.26
N ASN A 157 7.13 -1.53 15.41
CA ASN A 157 7.30 -2.41 16.56
C ASN A 157 5.99 -2.97 17.10
N GLU A 158 4.92 -2.17 17.02
CA GLU A 158 3.57 -2.51 17.44
C GLU A 158 3.05 -3.76 16.70
N LEU A 159 3.52 -4.00 15.46
CA LEU A 159 3.10 -5.13 14.63
C LEU A 159 4.13 -6.26 14.54
N ASN A 160 5.16 -6.27 15.40
CA ASN A 160 6.21 -7.30 15.39
C ASN A 160 5.68 -8.74 15.51
N GLU A 161 4.59 -8.95 16.26
CA GLU A 161 3.93 -10.28 16.37
C GLU A 161 3.38 -10.80 15.02
N PHE A 162 3.21 -9.91 14.03
CA PHE A 162 2.74 -10.22 12.68
C PHE A 162 3.86 -10.15 11.61
N SER A 163 5.14 -10.10 12.02
CA SER A 163 6.30 -10.02 11.11
C SER A 163 6.33 -11.12 10.04
N LYS A 164 5.83 -12.33 10.35
CA LYS A 164 5.68 -13.43 9.37
C LYS A 164 4.78 -13.08 8.16
N TYR A 165 3.93 -12.07 8.29
CA TYR A 165 3.06 -11.58 7.23
C TYR A 165 3.64 -10.39 6.46
N LYS A 166 4.85 -9.91 6.80
CA LYS A 166 5.49 -8.80 6.08
C LYS A 166 5.65 -9.14 4.60
N GLY A 167 5.10 -8.30 3.75
CA GLY A 167 5.26 -8.34 2.31
C GLY A 167 6.29 -7.33 1.83
N SER A 168 6.67 -7.46 0.57
CA SER A 168 7.41 -6.43 -0.18
C SER A 168 7.05 -6.58 -1.65
N TYR A 169 7.37 -5.56 -2.46
CA TYR A 169 7.18 -5.69 -3.90
C TYR A 169 7.94 -6.90 -4.49
N ASN A 170 9.19 -7.10 -4.06
CA ASN A 170 10.04 -8.19 -4.57
C ASN A 170 9.42 -9.55 -4.29
N ASN A 171 8.94 -9.79 -3.07
CA ASN A 171 8.45 -11.11 -2.66
C ASN A 171 7.09 -11.45 -3.28
N LEU A 172 6.32 -10.45 -3.72
CA LEU A 172 4.93 -10.63 -4.13
C LEU A 172 4.72 -10.51 -5.64
N PHE A 173 5.53 -9.68 -6.32
CA PHE A 173 5.28 -9.32 -7.72
C PHE A 173 6.45 -9.62 -8.65
N ILE A 174 7.66 -9.78 -8.13
CA ILE A 174 8.77 -10.29 -8.92
C ILE A 174 8.70 -11.81 -8.85
N LYS A 175 8.39 -12.44 -9.98
CA LYS A 175 8.70 -13.86 -10.16
C LYS A 175 10.19 -13.97 -10.47
N GLU A 176 10.89 -14.84 -9.76
CA GLU A 176 12.13 -15.44 -10.28
C GLU A 176 11.86 -16.13 -11.62
#